data_AF-A0A812VRR6-F1
#
_entry.id   AF-A0A812VRR6-F1
#
_cell.length_a   1.000
_cell.length_b   1.000
_cell.length_c   1.000
_cell.angle_alpha   90.00
_cell.angle_beta   90.00
_cell.angle_gamma   90.00
#
_symmetry.space_group_name_H-M   'P 1'
#
loop_
_entity.id
_entity.type
_entity.pdbx_description
1 polymer ?
#
loop_
_entity_poly.entity_id
_entity_poly.type
_entity_poly.pdbx_seq_one_letter_code
_entity_poly.pdbx_strand_id
1 'polypeptide(L)'
;MANLATLHWTARGGRFQPQTGDADRKAVAWQRPSASSAKLLADWLLAGRQRQCRLPPATSSTPTVLRAKASGTVAKRPAADGLSTLRGSGPTIDPMRRLTGTYGNGGQETGATGTLVAELTLAALLLLGFAVTLTATPAAFAQEEGEAEVAAEEAEVTADEAEETAEAAEEEAEEADLGVGYALDNAVLFICAVLVFLMQAGFAMVEAGFNSSKNAVNILFKNSMDICVGVLLFFIIGFGIMYPGAYGVEGFESKFFAFGGFGLEGYDSASDRTFSPEVDWLFQAVFAATAATIVSGAVAGRMKVSGYLIYSAILTGLIYPISGMWKWGGGWLAERGFQDFAGSAVVHGVGGFAGLAGAMILGPRIGRYVDGKSVPIPGHNITLAGLGVFILWFGWYGFNPGSMLAFQGTGDMDGMLHCALTTTLAAGAGGITATLISWIMFGKPDLSMGLNGILGGLVGITACCDCMSDWQSIIVGVVAGVLVIAGVMLLDKLKIDDPVGAWPVHGLCGIWGCMAIGILPNGYLEDGTTSFATQLIGTLAICGWSFVTMLALFIALKAAGLLRVSAEDEQKGLDISEHGMQAYSTH
;
A
#
# COMPACT_ATOMS: atom_id res chain seq x y z
N MET A 1 -13.14 -30.97 -35.80
CA MET A 1 -14.61 -31.11 -35.99
C MET A 1 -15.27 -30.51 -34.76
N ALA A 2 -15.50 -29.20 -34.75
CA ALA A 2 -16.74 -28.53 -35.15
C ALA A 2 -17.82 -28.55 -34.04
N ASN A 3 -17.85 -27.49 -33.22
CA ASN A 3 -18.98 -26.57 -33.17
C ASN A 3 -18.66 -25.35 -32.28
N LEU A 4 -18.29 -24.27 -32.95
CA LEU A 4 -18.32 -22.90 -32.46
C LEU A 4 -19.80 -22.44 -32.44
N ALA A 5 -20.25 -21.88 -31.31
CA ALA A 5 -21.46 -21.08 -31.26
C ALA A 5 -21.09 -19.65 -30.86
N THR A 6 -21.00 -18.80 -31.87
CA THR A 6 -20.84 -17.35 -31.82
C THR A 6 -22.09 -16.71 -31.20
N LEU A 7 -21.93 -15.95 -30.12
CA LEU A 7 -22.97 -15.06 -29.60
C LEU A 7 -22.83 -13.68 -30.24
N HIS A 8 -23.68 -13.39 -31.22
CA HIS A 8 -23.86 -12.05 -31.77
C HIS A 8 -24.76 -11.22 -30.85
N TRP A 9 -24.29 -10.04 -30.45
CA TRP A 9 -25.13 -8.99 -29.85
C TRP A 9 -25.45 -7.95 -30.92
N THR A 10 -26.73 -7.65 -31.12
CA THR A 10 -27.17 -6.44 -31.83
C THR A 10 -28.10 -5.63 -30.92
N ALA A 11 -27.74 -4.37 -30.71
CA ALA A 11 -28.53 -3.44 -29.92
C ALA A 11 -29.57 -2.73 -30.80
N ARG A 12 -30.85 -2.83 -30.44
CA ARG A 12 -31.87 -1.84 -30.79
C ARG A 12 -32.93 -1.71 -29.70
N GLY A 13 -33.15 -0.49 -29.23
CA GLY A 13 -34.39 -0.04 -28.60
C GLY A 13 -34.53 -0.37 -27.12
N GLY A 14 -34.25 0.61 -26.26
CA GLY A 14 -34.37 0.49 -24.81
C GLY A 14 -35.77 0.11 -24.33
N ARG A 15 -35.83 -0.97 -23.55
CA ARG A 15 -36.68 -1.25 -22.37
C ARG A 15 -36.78 -2.77 -22.22
N PHE A 16 -36.20 -3.32 -21.14
CA PHE A 16 -36.48 -4.70 -20.74
C PHE A 16 -37.55 -4.69 -19.64
N GLN A 17 -38.72 -5.23 -19.95
CA GLN A 17 -39.68 -5.75 -18.98
C GLN A 17 -39.68 -7.29 -19.07
N PRO A 18 -39.91 -8.02 -17.96
CA PRO A 18 -39.92 -9.47 -17.99
C PRO A 18 -41.25 -9.98 -18.55
N GLN A 19 -41.21 -10.82 -19.58
CA GLN A 19 -42.34 -11.67 -19.93
C GLN A 19 -42.17 -13.04 -19.29
N THR A 20 -43.09 -13.35 -18.38
CA THR A 20 -43.32 -14.68 -17.83
C THR A 20 -44.06 -15.54 -18.86
N GLY A 21 -43.51 -16.71 -19.16
CA GLY A 21 -44.20 -17.79 -19.89
C GLY A 21 -43.72 -19.13 -19.33
N ASP A 22 -44.60 -19.78 -18.56
CA ASP A 22 -44.41 -21.10 -17.96
C ASP A 22 -44.31 -22.20 -19.03
N ALA A 23 -43.20 -22.95 -19.02
CA ALA A 23 -43.17 -24.40 -19.28
C ALA A 23 -41.83 -24.99 -18.79
N ASP A 24 -41.93 -26.11 -18.07
CA ASP A 24 -40.87 -27.02 -17.62
C ASP A 24 -39.97 -26.61 -16.44
N ARG A 25 -40.55 -26.73 -15.24
CA ARG A 25 -39.83 -26.90 -13.97
C ARG A 25 -39.03 -28.21 -13.97
N LYS A 26 -37.71 -28.15 -14.19
CA LYS A 26 -36.74 -29.06 -13.57
C LYS A 26 -36.00 -28.28 -12.48
N ALA A 27 -36.34 -28.57 -11.24
CA ALA A 27 -35.71 -27.97 -10.07
C ALA A 27 -34.24 -28.41 -9.97
N VAL A 28 -33.32 -27.45 -10.05
CA VAL A 28 -31.96 -27.62 -9.51
C VAL A 28 -32.09 -27.43 -8.00
N ALA A 29 -32.15 -28.55 -7.29
CA ALA A 29 -32.14 -28.57 -5.84
C ALA A 29 -30.78 -28.08 -5.34
N TRP A 30 -30.76 -26.96 -4.62
CA TRP A 30 -29.67 -26.64 -3.71
C TRP A 30 -29.61 -27.73 -2.64
N GLN A 31 -28.63 -28.62 -2.73
CA GLN A 31 -28.38 -29.61 -1.70
C GLN A 31 -28.01 -28.90 -0.40
N ARG A 32 -28.80 -29.16 0.66
CA ARG A 32 -28.40 -28.82 2.03
C ARG A 32 -27.14 -29.63 2.36
N PRO A 33 -26.16 -29.06 3.09
CA PRO A 33 -24.97 -29.80 3.49
C PRO A 33 -25.39 -31.01 4.33
N SER A 34 -24.78 -32.17 4.05
CA SER A 34 -25.04 -33.40 4.79
C SER A 34 -24.61 -33.24 6.26
N ALA A 35 -25.24 -34.01 7.16
CA ALA A 35 -24.95 -34.01 8.58
C ALA A 35 -23.47 -34.30 8.92
N SER A 36 -22.69 -34.84 7.98
CA SER A 36 -21.24 -35.05 8.08
C SER A 36 -20.42 -33.75 7.99
N SER A 37 -20.82 -32.78 7.17
CA SER A 37 -20.09 -31.52 6.97
C SER A 37 -20.24 -30.57 8.15
N ALA A 38 -21.42 -30.56 8.79
CA ALA A 38 -21.65 -29.80 10.02
C ALA A 38 -20.92 -30.40 11.23
N LYS A 39 -20.73 -31.73 11.23
CA LYS A 39 -19.98 -32.44 12.27
C LYS A 39 -18.47 -32.19 12.16
N LEU A 40 -17.92 -32.19 10.94
CA LEU A 40 -16.52 -31.82 10.69
C LEU A 40 -16.20 -30.38 11.13
N LEU A 41 -17.10 -29.43 10.89
CA LEU A 41 -16.92 -28.04 11.32
C LEU A 41 -17.04 -27.89 12.86
N ALA A 42 -17.94 -28.65 13.50
CA ALA A 42 -18.07 -28.68 14.95
C ALA A 42 -16.88 -29.36 15.64
N ASP A 43 -16.37 -30.45 15.06
CA ASP A 43 -15.20 -31.18 15.56
C ASP A 43 -13.92 -30.35 15.40
N TRP A 44 -13.79 -29.57 14.32
CA TRP A 44 -12.70 -28.60 14.13
C TRP A 44 -12.74 -27.46 15.16
N LEU A 45 -13.93 -26.90 15.43
CA LEU A 45 -14.12 -25.84 16.44
C LEU A 45 -13.91 -26.34 17.88
N LEU A 46 -14.20 -27.63 18.15
CA LEU A 46 -13.96 -28.27 19.44
C LEU A 46 -12.48 -28.64 19.64
N ALA A 47 -11.79 -29.08 18.58
CA ALA A 47 -10.35 -29.35 18.58
C ALA A 47 -9.52 -28.08 18.81
N GLY A 48 -9.97 -26.92 18.31
CA GLY A 48 -9.36 -25.62 18.58
C GLY A 48 -9.44 -25.17 20.05
N ARG A 49 -10.46 -25.61 20.81
CA ARG A 49 -10.59 -25.30 22.25
C ARG A 49 -9.77 -26.21 23.15
N GLN A 50 -9.42 -27.43 22.71
CA GLN A 50 -8.63 -28.37 23.52
C GLN A 50 -7.12 -28.18 23.42
N ARG A 51 -6.62 -27.37 22.46
CA ARG A 51 -5.19 -27.03 22.35
C ARG A 51 -4.73 -25.86 23.25
N GLN A 52 -5.63 -25.26 24.04
CA GLN A 52 -5.29 -24.20 25.00
C GLN A 52 -5.05 -24.68 26.45
N CYS A 53 -5.00 -25.99 26.71
CA CYS A 53 -4.76 -26.53 28.04
C CYS A 53 -3.58 -27.50 28.05
N ARG A 54 -2.35 -26.98 28.11
CA ARG A 54 -1.15 -27.63 28.67
C ARG A 54 -0.06 -26.58 28.87
N LEU A 55 0.00 -25.99 30.06
CA LEU A 55 1.15 -25.24 30.57
C LEU A 55 1.63 -25.95 31.86
N PRO A 56 2.95 -26.09 32.12
CA PRO A 56 3.48 -26.67 33.34
C PRO A 56 3.46 -25.66 34.53
N PRO A 57 3.68 -26.09 35.79
CA PRO A 57 3.06 -25.48 36.96
C PRO A 57 3.81 -24.27 37.51
N ALA A 58 3.07 -23.22 37.88
CA ALA A 58 3.56 -22.11 38.69
C ALA A 58 3.29 -22.36 40.19
N THR A 59 4.29 -22.00 40.99
CA THR A 59 4.42 -22.20 42.43
C THR A 59 3.37 -21.49 43.28
N SER A 60 3.12 -22.09 44.45
CA SER A 60 2.14 -21.75 45.48
C SER A 60 2.25 -20.36 46.12
N SER A 61 1.13 -19.64 46.19
CA SER A 61 0.73 -18.86 47.38
C SER A 61 -0.79 -18.59 47.37
N THR A 62 -1.42 -18.90 48.50
CA THR A 62 -2.86 -19.01 48.80
C THR A 62 -3.64 -17.66 48.76
N PRO A 63 -4.99 -17.65 48.61
CA PRO A 63 -5.76 -16.48 48.22
C PRO A 63 -6.46 -15.76 49.38
N THR A 64 -6.74 -14.46 49.23
CA THR A 64 -7.71 -13.75 50.06
C THR A 64 -8.95 -13.41 49.24
N VAL A 65 -10.09 -13.89 49.74
CA VAL A 65 -11.44 -13.80 49.15
C VAL A 65 -12.06 -12.43 49.47
N LEU A 66 -12.57 -11.73 48.45
CA LEU A 66 -13.63 -10.73 48.63
C LEU A 66 -14.76 -10.98 47.62
N ARG A 67 -15.93 -11.28 48.17
CA ARG A 67 -17.18 -11.64 47.50
C ARG A 67 -18.04 -10.38 47.38
N ALA A 68 -18.52 -10.03 46.19
CA ALA A 68 -19.66 -9.13 46.03
C ALA A 68 -20.60 -9.67 44.94
N LYS A 69 -21.86 -9.87 45.32
CA LYS A 69 -22.98 -10.37 44.52
C LYS A 69 -23.37 -9.37 43.42
N ALA A 70 -23.64 -9.84 42.22
CA ALA A 70 -24.42 -9.11 41.21
C ALA A 70 -25.71 -9.89 40.91
N SER A 71 -26.85 -9.26 41.18
CA SER A 71 -28.18 -9.68 40.77
C SER A 71 -28.53 -9.00 39.45
N GLY A 72 -28.99 -9.78 38.46
CA GLY A 72 -29.37 -9.28 37.15
C GLY A 72 -30.75 -8.66 37.10
N THR A 73 -31.03 -7.90 36.04
CA THR A 73 -32.34 -7.87 35.39
C THR A 73 -32.23 -7.30 33.98
N VAL A 74 -32.86 -8.00 33.03
CA VAL A 74 -33.05 -7.66 31.62
C VAL A 74 -34.35 -6.87 31.48
N ALA A 75 -34.40 -5.82 30.66
CA ALA A 75 -35.64 -5.20 30.23
C ALA A 75 -35.67 -4.92 28.72
N LYS A 76 -36.78 -5.33 28.11
CA LYS A 76 -37.14 -5.29 26.68
C LYS A 76 -37.60 -3.89 26.23
N ARG A 77 -37.45 -3.61 24.93
CA ARG A 77 -38.18 -2.57 24.16
C ARG A 77 -39.67 -2.88 24.05
N PRO A 78 -40.49 -1.85 23.76
CA PRO A 78 -41.44 -1.96 22.66
C PRO A 78 -41.45 -0.73 21.72
N ALA A 79 -42.11 -0.90 20.57
CA ALA A 79 -42.22 0.01 19.45
C ALA A 79 -43.60 0.68 19.34
N ALA A 80 -43.62 1.80 18.60
CA ALA A 80 -44.67 2.40 17.75
C ALA A 80 -46.05 2.77 18.34
N ASP A 81 -46.45 4.04 18.14
CA ASP A 81 -47.66 4.44 17.37
C ASP A 81 -47.88 5.97 17.35
N GLY A 82 -48.43 6.51 16.24
CA GLY A 82 -49.29 7.72 16.27
C GLY A 82 -48.97 8.88 15.31
N LEU A 83 -49.72 8.96 14.19
CA LEU A 83 -50.44 10.11 13.56
C LEU A 83 -50.01 11.57 13.87
N SER A 84 -50.14 12.61 13.03
CA SER A 84 -50.79 12.88 11.72
C SER A 84 -50.52 14.36 11.34
N THR A 85 -50.42 14.64 10.03
CA THR A 85 -50.82 15.86 9.26
C THR A 85 -50.93 17.24 9.94
N LEU A 86 -50.37 18.28 9.28
CA LEU A 86 -51.11 19.48 8.82
C LEU A 86 -50.29 20.36 7.86
N ARG A 87 -50.99 20.89 6.86
CA ARG A 87 -50.55 21.79 5.76
C ARG A 87 -50.57 23.27 6.19
N GLY A 88 -49.84 24.11 5.47
CA GLY A 88 -50.09 25.56 5.30
C GLY A 88 -48.84 26.31 4.80
N SER A 89 -48.67 26.50 3.48
CA SER A 89 -48.97 27.73 2.71
C SER A 89 -48.04 28.92 3.00
N GLY A 90 -47.24 29.33 1.99
CA GLY A 90 -46.32 30.50 1.99
C GLY A 90 -47.02 31.87 1.99
N PRO A 91 -46.38 33.02 1.59
CA PRO A 91 -45.34 33.13 0.55
C PRO A 91 -44.17 34.13 0.80
N THR A 92 -43.15 34.00 -0.05
CA THR A 92 -42.11 34.94 -0.57
C THR A 92 -41.91 36.36 0.01
N ILE A 93 -40.64 36.77 0.19
CA ILE A 93 -39.97 38.01 -0.33
C ILE A 93 -38.44 37.91 -0.08
N ASP A 94 -37.65 38.25 -1.09
CA ASP A 94 -36.18 38.50 -1.15
C ASP A 94 -36.00 39.97 -1.65
N PRO A 95 -34.84 40.70 -1.70
CA PRO A 95 -33.47 40.49 -1.17
C PRO A 95 -32.84 41.72 -0.46
N MET A 96 -31.58 41.52 0.00
CA MET A 96 -30.48 42.51 0.16
C MET A 96 -30.61 43.67 1.17
N ARG A 97 -29.75 43.65 2.21
CA ARG A 97 -29.04 44.88 2.64
C ARG A 97 -27.70 44.62 3.32
N ARG A 98 -26.72 45.37 2.85
CA ARG A 98 -25.35 45.57 3.34
C ARG A 98 -25.30 45.87 4.84
N LEU A 99 -24.30 45.34 5.53
CA LEU A 99 -23.73 45.98 6.72
C LEU A 99 -22.21 46.00 6.60
N THR A 100 -21.72 47.16 6.16
CA THR A 100 -20.38 47.67 6.39
C THR A 100 -20.24 48.00 7.88
N GLY A 101 -19.25 47.41 8.55
CA GLY A 101 -18.86 47.74 9.91
C GLY A 101 -17.36 48.02 9.95
N THR A 102 -16.99 49.26 9.66
CA THR A 102 -15.68 49.84 9.92
C THR A 102 -15.46 50.00 11.43
N TYR A 103 -14.37 49.46 11.97
CA TYR A 103 -13.71 50.06 13.14
C TYR A 103 -12.22 50.19 12.83
N GLY A 104 -11.81 51.44 12.65
CA GLY A 104 -10.43 51.84 12.52
C GLY A 104 -9.84 52.24 13.87
N ASN A 105 -8.67 51.65 14.13
CA ASN A 105 -7.40 52.34 14.36
C ASN A 105 -6.98 52.79 15.78
N GLY A 106 -5.70 52.56 16.04
CA GLY A 106 -4.87 53.05 17.15
C GLY A 106 -4.42 51.91 18.07
N GLY A 107 -3.15 51.53 18.20
CA GLY A 107 -1.88 52.06 17.71
C GLY A 107 -0.76 51.46 18.58
N GLN A 108 0.48 51.51 18.08
CA GLN A 108 1.76 51.25 18.75
C GLN A 108 2.32 49.81 18.80
N GLU A 109 3.14 49.55 17.78
CA GLU A 109 4.52 49.04 17.82
C GLU A 109 5.03 48.36 19.11
N THR A 110 5.55 47.14 18.98
CA THR A 110 6.95 46.80 19.26
C THR A 110 7.31 45.48 18.59
N GLY A 111 8.53 45.39 18.05
CA GLY A 111 8.98 44.29 17.21
C GLY A 111 9.24 42.98 17.95
N ALA A 112 9.00 41.88 17.25
CA ALA A 112 9.56 40.56 17.55
C ALA A 112 9.77 39.79 16.24
N THR A 113 10.57 40.34 15.33
CA THR A 113 11.27 39.53 14.32
C THR A 113 12.41 38.82 15.02
N GLY A 114 12.22 37.56 15.39
CA GLY A 114 13.33 36.70 15.82
C GLY A 114 13.00 35.69 16.91
N THR A 115 12.11 34.73 16.65
CA THR A 115 12.10 33.40 17.30
C THR A 115 11.02 32.55 16.63
N LEU A 116 11.30 32.04 15.43
CA LEU A 116 10.46 31.01 14.79
C LEU A 116 11.30 29.95 14.06
N VAL A 117 12.51 29.74 14.58
CA VAL A 117 13.47 28.71 14.14
C VAL A 117 13.83 27.77 15.31
N ALA A 118 13.32 28.02 16.51
CA ALA A 118 13.68 27.30 17.74
C ALA A 118 12.59 26.34 18.28
N GLU A 119 11.42 26.24 17.65
CA GLU A 119 10.34 25.34 18.10
C GLU A 119 10.16 24.10 17.22
N LEU A 120 10.88 24.01 16.10
CA LEU A 120 10.95 22.79 15.26
C LEU A 120 11.94 21.74 15.78
N THR A 121 12.68 22.05 16.85
CA THR A 121 13.63 21.14 17.52
C THR A 121 13.07 20.49 18.79
N LEU A 122 11.84 20.84 19.22
CA LEU A 122 11.24 20.28 20.44
C LEU A 122 10.33 19.06 20.20
N ALA A 123 9.90 18.83 18.96
CA ALA A 123 9.20 17.60 18.58
C ALA A 123 10.13 16.38 18.42
N ALA A 124 11.45 16.61 18.29
CA ALA A 124 12.47 15.55 18.26
C ALA A 124 13.02 15.17 19.65
N LEU A 125 12.72 15.96 20.69
CA LEU A 125 13.24 15.77 22.06
C LEU A 125 12.24 15.11 23.03
N LEU A 126 11.05 14.74 22.57
CA LEU A 126 10.09 13.89 23.31
C LEU A 126 10.16 12.41 22.91
N LEU A 127 11.23 12.00 22.20
CA LEU A 127 11.52 10.61 21.78
C LEU A 127 12.75 9.99 22.47
N LEU A 128 13.28 10.60 23.53
CA LEU A 128 14.43 10.09 24.30
C LEU A 128 14.07 9.99 25.78
N GLY A 129 13.38 8.90 26.14
CA GLY A 129 12.97 8.70 27.52
C GLY A 129 12.23 7.40 27.81
N PHE A 130 12.66 6.27 27.25
CA PHE A 130 12.49 4.96 27.90
C PHE A 130 13.43 3.93 27.25
N ALA A 131 14.67 3.90 27.71
CA ALA A 131 15.59 2.79 27.48
C ALA A 131 16.16 2.38 28.85
N VAL A 132 15.57 1.34 29.45
CA VAL A 132 16.17 0.60 30.56
C VAL A 132 16.07 -0.88 30.20
N THR A 133 17.21 -1.36 29.69
CA THR A 133 17.80 -2.71 29.82
C THR A 133 16.91 -3.87 30.27
N LEU A 134 16.79 -4.88 29.40
CA LEU A 134 16.80 -6.30 29.78
C LEU A 134 17.48 -7.08 28.66
N THR A 135 18.74 -7.43 28.89
CA THR A 135 19.49 -8.41 28.11
C THR A 135 18.98 -9.80 28.47
N ALA A 136 18.42 -10.53 27.51
CA ALA A 136 18.21 -11.97 27.62
C ALA A 136 19.04 -12.65 26.52
N THR A 137 20.10 -13.33 26.94
CA THR A 137 20.93 -14.24 26.15
C THR A 137 20.13 -15.49 25.75
N PRO A 138 20.30 -16.06 24.55
CA PRO A 138 19.79 -17.39 24.24
C PRO A 138 20.63 -18.44 24.98
N ALA A 139 19.96 -19.30 25.76
CA ALA A 139 20.59 -20.47 26.36
C ALA A 139 20.78 -21.55 25.27
N ALA A 140 22.03 -21.83 24.95
CA ALA A 140 22.44 -23.05 24.26
C ALA A 140 22.18 -24.25 25.19
N PHE A 141 21.49 -25.27 24.70
CA PHE A 141 21.42 -26.56 25.38
C PHE A 141 22.37 -27.53 24.67
N ALA A 142 23.41 -27.94 25.39
CA ALA A 142 24.31 -29.04 25.07
C ALA A 142 24.49 -29.90 26.35
N GLN A 143 24.84 -31.18 26.13
CA GLN A 143 25.02 -32.31 27.08
C GLN A 143 23.72 -32.96 27.62
N GLU A 144 23.60 -34.28 27.74
CA GLU A 144 24.59 -35.37 27.76
C GLU A 144 23.88 -36.70 27.43
N GLU A 145 24.50 -37.57 26.64
CA GLU A 145 24.04 -38.95 26.43
C GLU A 145 24.46 -39.82 27.63
N GLY A 146 23.51 -40.59 28.16
CA GLY A 146 23.75 -41.62 29.16
C GLY A 146 23.78 -42.99 28.50
N GLU A 147 24.90 -43.69 28.67
CA GLU A 147 25.12 -45.08 28.30
C GLU A 147 24.12 -46.03 28.99
N ALA A 148 23.61 -47.00 28.23
CA ALA A 148 23.25 -48.32 28.74
C ALA A 148 23.41 -49.35 27.64
N GLU A 149 24.43 -50.19 27.77
CA GLU A 149 24.77 -51.28 26.87
C GLU A 149 24.17 -52.61 27.37
N VAL A 150 24.02 -53.53 26.40
CA VAL A 150 23.94 -55.01 26.49
C VAL A 150 22.58 -55.68 26.75
N ALA A 151 22.02 -56.28 25.69
CA ALA A 151 21.80 -57.74 25.63
C ALA A 151 21.70 -58.19 24.16
N ALA A 152 22.54 -59.16 23.81
CA ALA A 152 22.82 -59.65 22.48
C ALA A 152 21.84 -60.73 21.98
N GLU A 153 21.88 -60.91 20.65
CA GLU A 153 21.71 -62.15 19.88
C GLU A 153 20.42 -62.97 20.06
N GLU A 154 19.60 -62.95 19.02
CA GLU A 154 19.15 -64.15 18.27
C GLU A 154 18.12 -63.70 17.21
N ALA A 155 18.52 -63.56 15.95
CA ALA A 155 17.68 -63.74 14.73
C ALA A 155 18.41 -63.21 13.48
N GLU A 156 19.63 -63.67 13.24
CA GLU A 156 20.23 -63.57 11.90
C GLU A 156 19.67 -64.76 11.08
N VAL A 157 19.46 -64.57 9.77
CA VAL A 157 18.94 -65.55 8.76
C VAL A 157 17.49 -65.34 8.27
N THR A 158 16.79 -64.25 8.60
CA THR A 158 15.60 -63.83 7.81
C THR A 158 15.55 -62.35 7.42
N ALA A 159 16.69 -61.65 7.49
CA ALA A 159 16.78 -60.22 7.18
C ALA A 159 17.14 -59.93 5.71
N ASP A 160 18.04 -60.70 5.09
CA ASP A 160 18.56 -60.38 3.75
C ASP A 160 17.48 -60.38 2.64
N GLU A 161 16.50 -61.30 2.67
CA GLU A 161 15.44 -61.32 1.64
C GLU A 161 14.34 -60.26 1.87
N ALA A 162 14.24 -59.72 3.08
CA ALA A 162 13.31 -58.64 3.42
C ALA A 162 13.92 -57.26 3.19
N GLU A 163 15.25 -57.15 3.30
CA GLU A 163 16.00 -55.91 3.07
C GLU A 163 16.17 -55.64 1.57
N GLU A 164 16.39 -56.67 0.74
CA GLU A 164 16.48 -56.53 -0.72
C GLU A 164 15.10 -56.25 -1.37
N THR A 165 14.00 -56.67 -0.74
CA THR A 165 12.63 -56.32 -1.17
C THR A 165 12.12 -54.99 -0.58
N ALA A 166 12.76 -54.48 0.48
CA ALA A 166 12.49 -53.15 1.03
C ALA A 166 13.31 -52.07 0.30
N GLU A 167 14.59 -52.32 -0.02
CA GLU A 167 15.41 -51.42 -0.84
C GLU A 167 14.86 -51.30 -2.27
N ALA A 168 14.35 -52.40 -2.86
CA ALA A 168 13.70 -52.35 -4.17
C ALA A 168 12.30 -51.72 -4.15
N ALA A 169 11.70 -51.50 -2.98
CA ALA A 169 10.39 -50.85 -2.83
C ALA A 169 10.50 -49.35 -2.44
N GLU A 170 11.66 -48.91 -1.94
CA GLU A 170 11.95 -47.49 -1.69
C GLU A 170 12.48 -46.76 -2.92
N GLU A 171 12.86 -47.47 -3.99
CA GLU A 171 13.49 -46.84 -5.16
C GLU A 171 12.56 -46.20 -6.20
N GLU A 172 11.23 -46.38 -6.18
CA GLU A 172 10.32 -45.62 -7.07
C GLU A 172 8.94 -45.39 -6.41
N ALA A 173 8.90 -44.58 -5.37
CA ALA A 173 7.75 -43.71 -5.15
C ALA A 173 8.21 -42.28 -5.40
N GLU A 174 8.40 -41.94 -6.69
CA GLU A 174 8.40 -40.54 -7.13
C GLU A 174 7.07 -39.97 -6.65
N GLU A 175 7.09 -39.28 -5.50
CA GLU A 175 5.91 -38.67 -4.89
C GLU A 175 5.35 -37.72 -5.94
N ALA A 176 4.24 -38.10 -6.58
CA ALA A 176 3.71 -37.35 -7.72
C ALA A 176 3.53 -35.90 -7.29
N ASP A 177 4.32 -34.98 -7.86
CA ASP A 177 4.13 -33.56 -7.62
C ASP A 177 2.76 -33.17 -8.17
N LEU A 178 1.79 -33.06 -7.27
CA LEU A 178 0.43 -32.69 -7.59
C LEU A 178 0.32 -31.22 -8.03
N GLY A 179 1.45 -30.49 -8.08
CA GLY A 179 1.52 -29.07 -8.41
C GLY A 179 0.88 -28.20 -7.35
N VAL A 180 0.66 -28.73 -6.13
CA VAL A 180 -0.04 -28.01 -5.05
C VAL A 180 0.73 -26.78 -4.62
N GLY A 181 2.05 -26.89 -4.51
CA GLY A 181 2.92 -25.76 -4.20
C GLY A 181 2.81 -24.67 -5.26
N TYR A 182 3.00 -25.04 -6.53
CA TYR A 182 2.85 -24.13 -7.67
C TYR A 182 1.47 -23.46 -7.67
N ALA A 183 0.40 -24.23 -7.51
CA ALA A 183 -0.96 -23.71 -7.47
C ALA A 183 -1.19 -22.73 -6.32
N LEU A 184 -0.64 -23.02 -5.13
CA LEU A 184 -0.78 -22.16 -3.96
C LEU A 184 -0.04 -20.83 -4.14
N ASP A 185 1.24 -20.88 -4.56
CA ASP A 185 2.04 -19.69 -4.79
C ASP A 185 1.38 -18.76 -5.81
N ASN A 186 0.99 -19.33 -6.95
CA ASN A 186 0.33 -18.57 -8.02
C ASN A 186 -1.04 -18.02 -7.60
N ALA A 187 -1.83 -18.79 -6.84
CA ALA A 187 -3.14 -18.33 -6.36
C ALA A 187 -3.01 -17.18 -5.36
N VAL A 188 -2.09 -17.29 -4.40
CA VAL A 188 -1.86 -16.24 -3.40
C VAL A 188 -1.29 -14.99 -4.06
N LEU A 189 -0.26 -15.13 -4.91
CA LEU A 189 0.33 -13.97 -5.59
C LEU A 189 -0.68 -13.29 -6.53
N PHE A 190 -1.52 -14.06 -7.23
CA PHE A 190 -2.60 -13.50 -8.05
C PHE A 190 -3.59 -12.67 -7.21
N ILE A 191 -4.02 -13.19 -6.06
CA ILE A 191 -4.88 -12.44 -5.13
C ILE A 191 -4.18 -11.17 -4.67
N CYS A 192 -2.90 -11.25 -4.28
CA CYS A 192 -2.11 -10.08 -3.91
C CYS A 192 -2.03 -9.05 -5.04
N ALA A 193 -1.79 -9.47 -6.28
CA ALA A 193 -1.76 -8.59 -7.44
C ALA A 193 -3.11 -7.89 -7.69
N VAL A 194 -4.23 -8.61 -7.52
CA VAL A 194 -5.59 -8.03 -7.61
C VAL A 194 -5.85 -7.01 -6.50
N LEU A 195 -5.37 -7.27 -5.28
CA LEU A 195 -5.46 -6.32 -4.16
C LEU A 195 -4.64 -5.05 -4.43
N VAL A 196 -3.44 -5.18 -5.00
CA VAL A 196 -2.63 -4.01 -5.39
C VAL A 196 -3.27 -3.27 -6.56
N PHE A 197 -3.84 -3.97 -7.55
CA PHE A 197 -4.61 -3.33 -8.62
C PHE A 197 -5.77 -2.49 -8.07
N LEU A 198 -6.46 -2.99 -7.03
CA LEU A 198 -7.55 -2.28 -6.37
C LEU A 198 -7.09 -0.95 -5.72
N MET A 199 -5.80 -0.80 -5.41
CA MET A 199 -5.24 0.48 -4.96
C MET A 199 -5.43 1.60 -5.99
N GLN A 200 -5.52 1.30 -7.28
CA GLN A 200 -5.82 2.30 -8.31
C GLN A 200 -7.15 3.02 -8.03
N ALA A 201 -8.18 2.28 -7.60
CA ALA A 201 -9.44 2.87 -7.18
C ALA A 201 -9.26 3.72 -5.91
N GLY A 202 -8.41 3.25 -4.99
CA GLY A 202 -8.02 4.00 -3.79
C GLY A 202 -7.41 5.37 -4.11
N PHE A 203 -6.38 5.41 -4.96
CA PHE A 203 -5.75 6.65 -5.43
C PHE A 203 -6.76 7.58 -6.09
N ALA A 204 -7.57 7.05 -7.02
CA ALA A 204 -8.60 7.82 -7.70
C ALA A 204 -9.56 8.52 -6.72
N MET A 205 -9.97 7.82 -5.65
CA MET A 205 -10.87 8.38 -4.63
C MET A 205 -10.16 9.37 -3.70
N VAL A 206 -8.92 9.10 -3.27
CA VAL A 206 -8.11 10.03 -2.46
C VAL A 206 -7.91 11.34 -3.20
N GLU A 207 -7.46 11.27 -4.44
CA GLU A 207 -7.19 12.46 -5.26
C GLU A 207 -8.46 13.24 -5.56
N ALA A 208 -9.53 12.55 -5.98
CA ALA A 208 -10.79 13.23 -6.27
C ALA A 208 -11.28 13.94 -5.01
N GLY A 209 -11.27 13.25 -3.85
CA GLY A 209 -11.74 13.80 -2.58
C GLY A 209 -10.96 15.03 -2.11
N PHE A 210 -9.63 15.03 -2.25
CA PHE A 210 -8.76 16.14 -1.87
C PHE A 210 -8.66 17.27 -2.90
N ASN A 211 -9.20 17.10 -4.11
CA ASN A 211 -9.22 18.15 -5.13
C ASN A 211 -10.57 18.86 -5.23
N SER A 212 -10.63 19.90 -6.07
CA SER A 212 -11.87 20.59 -6.39
C SER A 212 -12.79 19.73 -7.26
N SER A 213 -14.11 19.83 -7.04
CA SER A 213 -15.13 19.05 -7.76
C SER A 213 -15.10 19.22 -9.28
N LYS A 214 -14.65 20.38 -9.77
CA LYS A 214 -14.50 20.72 -11.19
C LYS A 214 -13.36 19.98 -11.91
N ASN A 215 -12.60 19.16 -11.20
CA ASN A 215 -11.48 18.36 -11.72
C ASN A 215 -11.68 16.84 -11.47
N ALA A 216 -12.85 16.42 -10.99
CA ALA A 216 -13.10 15.04 -10.60
C ALA A 216 -13.04 14.07 -11.80
N VAL A 217 -13.69 14.39 -12.93
CA VAL A 217 -13.59 13.60 -14.17
C VAL A 217 -12.14 13.50 -14.62
N ASN A 218 -11.42 14.63 -14.60
CA ASN A 218 -10.02 14.66 -15.02
C ASN A 218 -9.14 13.74 -14.15
N ILE A 219 -9.35 13.73 -12.84
CA ILE A 219 -8.63 12.85 -11.91
C ILE A 219 -8.94 11.37 -12.16
N LEU A 220 -10.23 11.01 -12.31
CA LEU A 220 -10.66 9.65 -12.60
C LEU A 220 -10.10 9.16 -13.94
N PHE A 221 -10.12 10.03 -14.96
CA PHE A 221 -9.55 9.74 -16.27
C PHE A 221 -8.04 9.48 -16.17
N LYS A 222 -7.30 10.35 -15.48
CA LYS A 222 -5.84 10.21 -15.30
C LYS A 222 -5.46 8.91 -14.59
N ASN A 223 -6.19 8.55 -13.53
CA ASN A 223 -5.99 7.28 -12.81
C ASN A 223 -6.28 6.06 -13.71
N SER A 224 -7.36 6.10 -14.50
CA SER A 224 -7.67 5.04 -15.46
C SER A 224 -6.60 4.96 -16.57
N MET A 225 -6.14 6.14 -16.98
CA MET A 225 -4.93 6.46 -17.76
C MET A 225 -3.72 5.64 -17.37
N ASP A 226 -3.29 5.85 -16.13
CA ASP A 226 -2.04 5.31 -15.62
C ASP A 226 -2.02 3.80 -15.65
N ILE A 227 -3.10 3.14 -15.23
CA ILE A 227 -3.11 1.69 -15.26
C ILE A 227 -3.08 1.16 -16.69
N CYS A 228 -3.85 1.73 -17.63
CA CYS A 228 -3.86 1.26 -19.02
C CYS A 228 -2.51 1.48 -19.71
N VAL A 229 -1.91 2.66 -19.58
CA VAL A 229 -0.62 2.96 -20.18
C VAL A 229 0.50 2.18 -19.49
N GLY A 230 0.45 2.15 -18.15
CA GLY A 230 1.47 1.55 -17.31
C GLY A 230 1.62 0.06 -17.52
N VAL A 231 0.52 -0.71 -17.47
CA VAL A 231 0.60 -2.17 -17.69
C VAL A 231 1.05 -2.49 -19.11
N LEU A 232 0.60 -1.74 -20.13
CA LEU A 232 0.99 -1.99 -21.51
C LEU A 232 2.47 -1.73 -21.75
N LEU A 233 3.02 -0.61 -21.26
CA LEU A 233 4.43 -0.29 -21.47
C LEU A 233 5.35 -1.12 -20.57
N PHE A 234 4.89 -1.44 -19.36
CA PHE A 234 5.62 -2.36 -18.51
C PHE A 234 5.66 -3.77 -19.13
N PHE A 235 4.57 -4.25 -19.75
CA PHE A 235 4.59 -5.50 -20.53
C PHE A 235 5.52 -5.42 -21.74
N ILE A 236 5.39 -4.38 -22.57
CA ILE A 236 6.14 -4.32 -23.83
C ILE A 236 7.64 -4.26 -23.56
N ILE A 237 8.09 -3.41 -22.64
CA ILE A 237 9.52 -3.16 -22.44
C ILE A 237 9.94 -3.11 -20.97
N GLY A 238 9.09 -2.61 -20.07
CA GLY A 238 9.50 -2.34 -18.69
C GLY A 238 9.92 -3.59 -17.91
N PHE A 239 9.20 -4.70 -18.04
CA PHE A 239 9.51 -5.95 -17.33
C PHE A 239 10.88 -6.49 -17.77
N GLY A 240 11.18 -6.47 -19.07
CA GLY A 240 12.49 -6.86 -19.60
C GLY A 240 13.64 -5.98 -19.14
N ILE A 241 13.42 -4.70 -18.87
CA ILE A 241 14.43 -3.83 -18.24
C ILE A 241 14.58 -4.15 -16.76
N MET A 242 13.48 -4.39 -16.06
CA MET A 242 13.47 -4.55 -14.61
C MET A 242 14.01 -5.93 -14.16
N TYR A 243 13.69 -6.98 -14.90
CA TYR A 243 14.04 -8.38 -14.62
C TYR A 243 14.75 -9.02 -15.81
N PRO A 244 15.93 -8.53 -16.22
CA PRO A 244 16.68 -9.10 -17.34
C PRO A 244 17.04 -10.58 -17.12
N GLY A 245 17.29 -10.98 -15.86
CA GLY A 245 17.57 -12.37 -15.48
C GLY A 245 16.43 -13.35 -15.78
N ALA A 246 15.17 -12.88 -15.79
CA ALA A 246 14.03 -13.70 -16.17
C ALA A 246 14.07 -14.18 -17.63
N TYR A 247 14.93 -13.57 -18.46
CA TYR A 247 15.13 -13.92 -19.87
C TYR A 247 16.47 -14.62 -20.11
N GLY A 248 17.07 -15.21 -19.07
CA GLY A 248 18.39 -15.86 -19.13
C GLY A 248 19.56 -14.90 -19.32
N VAL A 249 19.33 -13.59 -19.19
CA VAL A 249 20.41 -12.58 -19.18
C VAL A 249 20.99 -12.50 -17.77
N GLU A 250 21.77 -13.51 -17.40
CA GLU A 250 22.49 -13.56 -16.13
C GLU A 250 23.82 -12.80 -16.20
N GLY A 251 24.28 -12.29 -15.05
CA GLY A 251 25.62 -11.72 -14.94
C GLY A 251 25.89 -10.51 -15.84
N PHE A 252 24.85 -9.76 -16.24
CA PHE A 252 24.95 -8.63 -17.17
C PHE A 252 26.10 -7.68 -16.82
N GLU A 253 26.91 -7.32 -17.83
CA GLU A 253 28.14 -6.53 -17.66
C GLU A 253 27.88 -5.16 -17.00
N SER A 254 26.72 -4.56 -17.27
CA SER A 254 26.29 -3.28 -16.70
C SER A 254 25.27 -3.48 -15.59
N LYS A 255 25.71 -3.32 -14.34
CA LYS A 255 24.84 -3.39 -13.16
C LYS A 255 23.90 -2.19 -12.97
N PHE A 256 23.96 -1.22 -13.88
CA PHE A 256 23.13 -0.01 -13.90
C PHE A 256 21.99 -0.07 -14.92
N PHE A 257 22.13 -0.88 -15.96
CA PHE A 257 21.14 -1.04 -17.02
C PHE A 257 21.39 -2.34 -17.77
N ALA A 258 20.33 -3.11 -17.97
CA ALA A 258 20.27 -4.28 -18.83
C ALA A 258 18.87 -4.39 -19.42
N PHE A 259 18.74 -5.20 -20.47
CA PHE A 259 17.47 -5.44 -21.15
C PHE A 259 17.39 -6.91 -21.54
N GLY A 260 16.41 -7.62 -20.98
CA GLY A 260 16.19 -9.05 -21.19
C GLY A 260 15.37 -9.39 -22.43
N GLY A 261 14.34 -8.61 -22.74
CA GLY A 261 13.44 -8.91 -23.85
C GLY A 261 12.16 -8.09 -23.86
N PHE A 262 11.29 -8.36 -24.83
CA PHE A 262 9.97 -7.73 -24.96
C PHE A 262 8.86 -8.71 -24.57
N GLY A 263 7.80 -8.23 -23.90
CA GLY A 263 6.71 -9.10 -23.47
C GLY A 263 7.18 -10.22 -22.54
N LEU A 264 6.51 -11.37 -22.56
CA LEU A 264 6.91 -12.56 -21.80
C LEU A 264 7.55 -13.64 -22.68
N GLU A 265 7.87 -13.31 -23.94
CA GLU A 265 8.56 -14.24 -24.83
C GLU A 265 9.99 -14.46 -24.34
N GLY A 266 10.37 -15.72 -24.16
CA GLY A 266 11.69 -16.07 -23.64
C GLY A 266 11.84 -15.89 -22.12
N TYR A 267 10.76 -15.64 -21.37
CA TYR A 267 10.79 -15.77 -19.92
C TYR A 267 11.08 -17.24 -19.57
N ASP A 268 12.21 -17.49 -18.91
CA ASP A 268 12.58 -18.80 -18.40
C ASP A 268 12.16 -18.95 -16.94
N SER A 269 11.19 -19.82 -16.71
CA SER A 269 10.73 -20.16 -15.37
C SER A 269 11.80 -20.98 -14.67
N ALA A 270 12.40 -20.45 -13.59
CA ALA A 270 13.32 -21.18 -12.73
C ALA A 270 12.73 -22.54 -12.34
N SER A 271 13.54 -23.60 -12.38
CA SER A 271 13.07 -24.99 -12.22
C SER A 271 12.59 -25.34 -10.80
N ASP A 272 12.86 -24.49 -9.82
CA ASP A 272 12.49 -24.66 -8.42
C ASP A 272 11.42 -23.63 -8.00
N ARG A 273 10.14 -24.04 -8.09
CA ARG A 273 8.96 -23.32 -7.58
C ARG A 273 8.74 -21.97 -8.25
N THR A 274 8.38 -22.02 -9.54
CA THR A 274 8.12 -20.81 -10.30
C THR A 274 6.73 -20.24 -10.06
N PHE A 275 6.63 -18.93 -9.96
CA PHE A 275 5.44 -18.23 -10.42
C PHE A 275 5.29 -18.40 -11.92
N SER A 276 4.07 -18.52 -12.42
CA SER A 276 3.83 -18.39 -13.86
C SER A 276 4.31 -17.00 -14.30
N PRO A 277 4.93 -16.88 -15.48
CA PRO A 277 5.39 -15.58 -16.00
C PRO A 277 4.30 -14.51 -15.97
N GLU A 278 3.05 -14.91 -16.20
CA GLU A 278 1.89 -14.03 -16.20
C GLU A 278 1.56 -13.46 -14.81
N VAL A 279 1.63 -14.25 -13.74
CA VAL A 279 1.32 -13.76 -12.40
C VAL A 279 2.45 -12.91 -11.84
N ASP A 280 3.71 -13.28 -12.09
CA ASP A 280 4.86 -12.49 -11.68
C ASP A 280 4.86 -11.13 -12.38
N TRP A 281 4.67 -11.15 -13.71
CA TRP A 281 4.48 -9.93 -14.48
C TRP A 281 3.33 -9.08 -13.94
N LEU A 282 2.15 -9.68 -13.68
CA LEU A 282 0.98 -8.95 -13.21
C LEU A 282 1.27 -8.26 -11.87
N PHE A 283 1.90 -8.97 -10.93
CA PHE A 283 2.27 -8.42 -9.63
C PHE A 283 3.22 -7.24 -9.76
N GLN A 284 4.24 -7.34 -10.62
CA GLN A 284 5.20 -6.24 -10.83
C GLN A 284 4.59 -5.07 -11.63
N ALA A 285 3.69 -5.34 -12.58
CA ALA A 285 3.04 -4.33 -13.40
C ALA A 285 2.17 -3.37 -12.55
N VAL A 286 1.49 -3.89 -11.54
CA VAL A 286 0.66 -3.05 -10.65
C VAL A 286 1.49 -2.19 -9.71
N PHE A 287 2.74 -2.57 -9.38
CA PHE A 287 3.69 -1.72 -8.65
C PHE A 287 4.21 -0.59 -9.55
N ALA A 288 4.55 -0.89 -10.81
CA ALA A 288 4.95 0.10 -11.79
C ALA A 288 3.85 1.15 -12.01
N ALA A 289 2.60 0.71 -12.19
CA ALA A 289 1.45 1.60 -12.31
C ALA A 289 1.25 2.44 -11.04
N THR A 290 1.40 1.84 -9.85
CA THR A 290 1.33 2.55 -8.57
C THR A 290 2.35 3.68 -8.49
N ALA A 291 3.61 3.45 -8.89
CA ALA A 291 4.64 4.49 -8.91
C ALA A 291 4.25 5.69 -9.80
N ALA A 292 3.63 5.43 -10.96
CA ALA A 292 3.15 6.47 -11.86
C ALA A 292 1.95 7.24 -11.30
N THR A 293 1.03 6.53 -10.67
CA THR A 293 -0.16 7.13 -10.05
C THR A 293 0.20 7.97 -8.82
N ILE A 294 1.29 7.73 -8.09
CA ILE A 294 1.67 8.66 -7.00
C ILE A 294 1.88 10.10 -7.51
N VAL A 295 2.40 10.26 -8.73
CA VAL A 295 2.64 11.57 -9.35
C VAL A 295 1.33 12.32 -9.61
N SER A 296 0.25 11.59 -9.87
CA SER A 296 -1.04 12.12 -10.29
C SER A 296 -1.63 13.15 -9.32
N GLY A 297 -1.49 12.86 -8.03
CA GLY A 297 -2.01 13.64 -6.92
C GLY A 297 -1.26 14.95 -6.76
N ALA A 298 0.07 14.92 -6.89
CA ALA A 298 0.94 16.09 -6.78
C ALA A 298 0.67 17.13 -7.89
N VAL A 299 0.32 16.66 -9.10
CA VAL A 299 0.10 17.51 -10.29
C VAL A 299 -1.38 17.81 -10.56
N ALA A 300 -2.29 17.30 -9.73
CA ALA A 300 -3.72 17.37 -9.97
C ALA A 300 -4.26 18.81 -10.08
N GLY A 301 -5.26 18.97 -10.95
CA GLY A 301 -6.04 20.20 -11.09
C GLY A 301 -5.44 21.28 -11.99
N ARG A 302 -4.29 21.05 -12.65
CA ARG A 302 -3.68 22.02 -13.58
C ARG A 302 -2.79 21.43 -14.68
N MET A 303 -2.47 20.14 -14.64
CA MET A 303 -1.68 19.48 -15.69
C MET A 303 -2.56 19.11 -16.88
N LYS A 304 -2.06 19.29 -18.11
CA LYS A 304 -2.74 18.84 -19.34
C LYS A 304 -2.75 17.31 -19.41
N VAL A 305 -3.83 16.72 -19.95
CA VAL A 305 -3.96 15.27 -20.09
C VAL A 305 -2.89 14.69 -21.03
N SER A 306 -2.53 15.38 -22.11
CA SER A 306 -1.51 14.90 -23.04
C SER A 306 -0.12 14.80 -22.40
N GLY A 307 0.32 15.84 -21.69
CA GLY A 307 1.56 15.81 -20.92
C GLY A 307 1.53 14.76 -19.81
N TYR A 308 0.34 14.52 -19.24
CA TYR A 308 0.12 13.47 -18.24
C TYR A 308 0.42 12.07 -18.80
N LEU A 309 -0.18 11.71 -19.94
CA LEU A 309 0.03 10.39 -20.54
C LEU A 309 1.48 10.16 -20.98
N ILE A 310 2.18 11.21 -21.43
CA ILE A 310 3.59 11.11 -21.82
C ILE A 310 4.48 10.81 -20.61
N TYR A 311 4.29 11.48 -19.47
CA TYR A 311 5.12 11.18 -18.29
C TYR A 311 4.81 9.78 -17.76
N SER A 312 3.53 9.40 -17.70
CA SER A 312 3.11 8.10 -17.18
C SER A 312 3.74 6.98 -18.01
N ALA A 313 3.77 7.14 -19.35
CA ALA A 313 4.44 6.24 -20.26
C ALA A 313 5.95 6.12 -20.02
N ILE A 314 6.65 7.24 -19.90
CA ILE A 314 8.11 7.24 -19.70
C ILE A 314 8.47 6.71 -18.32
N LEU A 315 7.68 7.02 -17.29
CA LEU A 315 7.94 6.56 -15.94
C LEU A 315 7.81 5.03 -15.86
N THR A 316 6.69 4.49 -16.34
CA THR A 316 6.39 3.04 -16.27
C THR A 316 7.20 2.20 -17.23
N GLY A 317 7.49 2.71 -18.43
CA GLY A 317 8.24 1.96 -19.45
C GLY A 317 9.75 2.06 -19.30
N LEU A 318 10.29 3.08 -18.62
CA LEU A 318 11.74 3.33 -18.59
C LEU A 318 12.27 3.68 -17.21
N ILE A 319 11.79 4.75 -16.57
CA ILE A 319 12.45 5.29 -15.36
C ILE A 319 12.29 4.34 -14.16
N TYR A 320 11.07 3.89 -13.88
CA TYR A 320 10.78 2.96 -12.79
C TYR A 320 11.49 1.61 -13.00
N PRO A 321 11.36 0.93 -14.16
CA PRO A 321 12.06 -0.32 -14.43
C PRO A 321 13.57 -0.27 -14.22
N ILE A 322 14.24 0.82 -14.62
CA ILE A 322 15.69 0.96 -14.44
C ILE A 322 16.05 0.97 -12.96
N SER A 323 15.38 1.79 -12.14
CA SER A 323 15.63 1.79 -10.69
C SER A 323 15.18 0.51 -9.99
N GLY A 324 14.12 -0.13 -10.50
CA GLY A 324 13.67 -1.44 -10.04
C GLY A 324 14.73 -2.51 -10.27
N MET A 325 15.37 -2.51 -11.45
CA MET A 325 16.47 -3.41 -11.78
C MET A 325 17.62 -3.30 -10.78
N TRP A 326 17.93 -2.08 -10.33
CA TRP A 326 19.03 -1.85 -9.39
C TRP A 326 18.88 -2.67 -8.10
N LYS A 327 17.65 -2.84 -7.60
CA LYS A 327 17.36 -3.53 -6.32
C LYS A 327 16.73 -4.92 -6.50
N TRP A 328 15.69 -5.07 -7.32
CA TRP A 328 14.96 -6.33 -7.47
C TRP A 328 15.41 -7.17 -8.68
N GLY A 329 16.06 -6.54 -9.66
CA GLY A 329 16.53 -7.22 -10.88
C GLY A 329 17.98 -7.71 -10.85
N GLY A 330 18.64 -7.74 -9.69
CA GLY A 330 20.05 -8.16 -9.56
C GLY A 330 21.09 -7.09 -9.94
N GLY A 331 20.70 -5.81 -9.96
CA GLY A 331 21.61 -4.70 -10.24
C GLY A 331 22.52 -4.31 -9.06
N TRP A 332 23.19 -3.16 -9.21
CA TRP A 332 24.28 -2.75 -8.30
C TRP A 332 23.85 -2.47 -6.86
N LEU A 333 22.57 -2.13 -6.60
CA LEU A 333 22.07 -1.94 -5.25
C LEU A 333 21.78 -3.28 -4.57
N ALA A 334 21.29 -4.26 -5.32
CA ALA A 334 21.14 -5.63 -4.85
C ALA A 334 22.50 -6.20 -4.40
N GLU A 335 23.54 -6.06 -5.24
CA GLU A 335 24.91 -6.51 -4.93
C GLU A 335 25.53 -5.80 -3.72
N ARG A 336 25.12 -4.54 -3.48
CA ARG A 336 25.57 -3.77 -2.31
C ARG A 336 24.88 -4.19 -1.01
N GLY A 337 23.84 -5.02 -1.08
CA GLY A 337 23.00 -5.38 0.06
C GLY A 337 21.98 -4.31 0.45
N PHE A 338 21.56 -3.45 -0.49
CA PHE A 338 20.47 -2.51 -0.24
C PHE A 338 19.18 -3.30 0.01
N GLN A 339 18.45 -2.95 1.07
CA GLN A 339 17.19 -3.57 1.44
C GLN A 339 16.03 -2.59 1.21
N ASP A 340 15.01 -3.10 0.51
CA ASP A 340 13.74 -2.44 0.25
C ASP A 340 12.75 -3.54 -0.14
N PHE A 341 12.10 -4.12 0.87
CA PHE A 341 11.33 -5.36 0.75
C PHE A 341 10.20 -5.23 -0.27
N ALA A 342 9.28 -4.28 -0.06
CA ALA A 342 8.15 -4.04 -0.96
C ALA A 342 8.21 -2.69 -1.71
N GLY A 343 9.19 -1.82 -1.45
CA GLY A 343 9.39 -0.60 -2.26
C GLY A 343 9.07 0.74 -1.60
N SER A 344 9.54 1.02 -0.37
CA SER A 344 9.52 2.40 0.17
C SER A 344 10.34 3.35 -0.70
N ALA A 345 11.46 2.92 -1.29
CA ALA A 345 12.19 3.72 -2.26
C ALA A 345 11.78 3.38 -3.69
N VAL A 346 11.79 2.10 -4.08
CA VAL A 346 11.58 1.66 -5.48
C VAL A 346 10.22 2.09 -6.03
N VAL A 347 9.16 2.06 -5.22
CA VAL A 347 7.81 2.50 -5.65
C VAL A 347 7.51 3.89 -5.11
N HIS A 348 7.51 4.04 -3.79
CA HIS A 348 7.03 5.27 -3.16
C HIS A 348 8.04 6.42 -3.28
N GLY A 349 9.33 6.16 -3.09
CA GLY A 349 10.39 7.13 -3.33
C GLY A 349 10.41 7.58 -4.80
N VAL A 350 10.36 6.64 -5.75
CA VAL A 350 10.28 6.97 -7.18
C VAL A 350 9.06 7.84 -7.47
N GLY A 351 7.85 7.40 -7.12
CA GLY A 351 6.63 8.17 -7.37
C GLY A 351 6.61 9.52 -6.64
N GLY A 352 7.06 9.57 -5.40
CA GLY A 352 7.09 10.77 -4.57
C GLY A 352 8.05 11.83 -5.12
N PHE A 353 9.27 11.45 -5.48
CA PHE A 353 10.26 12.38 -6.03
C PHE A 353 9.98 12.76 -7.49
N ALA A 354 9.34 11.89 -8.27
CA ALA A 354 8.75 12.24 -9.56
C ALA A 354 7.65 13.29 -9.39
N GLY A 355 6.74 13.08 -8.44
CA GLY A 355 5.66 14.01 -8.06
C GLY A 355 6.18 15.36 -7.61
N LEU A 356 7.25 15.39 -6.80
CA LEU A 356 7.91 16.62 -6.37
C LEU A 356 8.46 17.40 -7.56
N ALA A 357 9.20 16.75 -8.46
CA ALA A 357 9.72 17.37 -9.67
C ALA A 357 8.59 17.95 -10.53
N GLY A 358 7.50 17.18 -10.70
CA GLY A 358 6.28 17.62 -11.39
C GLY A 358 5.66 18.86 -10.78
N ALA A 359 5.39 18.84 -9.47
CA ALA A 359 4.79 19.96 -8.73
C ALA A 359 5.65 21.23 -8.80
N MET A 360 6.98 21.09 -8.71
CA MET A 360 7.92 22.21 -8.82
C MET A 360 7.88 22.89 -10.20
N ILE A 361 7.97 22.11 -11.28
CA ILE A 361 8.03 22.67 -12.64
C ILE A 361 6.67 23.19 -13.12
N LEU A 362 5.60 22.48 -12.74
CA LEU A 362 4.21 22.84 -13.02
C LEU A 362 3.82 24.14 -12.29
N GLY A 363 4.35 24.35 -11.08
CA GLY A 363 4.04 25.49 -10.22
C GLY A 363 2.70 25.35 -9.48
N PRO A 364 2.36 26.29 -8.60
CA PRO A 364 1.17 26.19 -7.75
C PRO A 364 -0.16 26.40 -8.48
N ARG A 365 -1.26 25.83 -7.98
CA ARG A 365 -2.62 26.16 -8.45
C ARG A 365 -2.92 27.64 -8.24
N ILE A 366 -3.69 28.22 -9.15
CA ILE A 366 -4.12 29.62 -9.05
C ILE A 366 -4.87 29.82 -7.73
N GLY A 367 -4.45 30.83 -6.96
CA GLY A 367 -5.04 31.15 -5.66
C GLY A 367 -4.49 30.37 -4.47
N ARG A 368 -3.61 29.37 -4.67
CA ARG A 368 -3.00 28.60 -3.56
C ARG A 368 -2.08 29.43 -2.68
N TYR A 369 -1.36 30.37 -3.31
CA TYR A 369 -0.48 31.32 -2.64
C TYR A 369 -0.79 32.73 -3.14
N VAL A 370 -1.24 33.61 -2.23
CA VAL A 370 -1.64 35.00 -2.53
C VAL A 370 -0.86 35.92 -1.61
N ASP A 371 -0.21 36.94 -2.18
CA ASP A 371 0.65 37.89 -1.43
C ASP A 371 1.69 37.20 -0.53
N GLY A 372 2.22 36.08 -1.00
CA GLY A 372 3.20 35.27 -0.28
C GLY A 372 2.64 34.42 0.88
N LYS A 373 1.32 34.45 1.11
CA LYS A 373 0.65 33.67 2.15
C LYS A 373 0.02 32.39 1.59
N SER A 374 0.04 31.33 2.40
CA SER A 374 -0.64 30.06 2.11
C SER A 374 -2.16 30.26 2.24
N VAL A 375 -2.90 29.96 1.17
CA VAL A 375 -4.37 29.94 1.13
C VAL A 375 -4.80 28.50 0.85
N PRO A 376 -5.35 27.78 1.84
CA PRO A 376 -5.79 26.40 1.64
C PRO A 376 -6.88 26.30 0.57
N ILE A 377 -6.73 25.32 -0.33
CA ILE A 377 -7.78 24.92 -1.28
C ILE A 377 -8.32 23.58 -0.78
N PRO A 378 -9.42 23.57 -0.01
CA PRO A 378 -9.92 22.34 0.60
C PRO A 378 -10.44 21.37 -0.45
N GLY A 379 -10.32 20.08 -0.14
CA GLY A 379 -10.93 19.01 -0.93
C GLY A 379 -12.45 19.11 -0.93
N HIS A 380 -13.06 18.80 -2.07
CA HIS A 380 -14.50 18.95 -2.23
C HIS A 380 -15.31 17.82 -1.58
N ASN A 381 -14.70 16.64 -1.33
CA ASN A 381 -15.40 15.48 -0.78
C ASN A 381 -14.47 14.61 0.09
N ILE A 382 -14.44 14.91 1.38
CA ILE A 382 -13.62 14.16 2.36
C ILE A 382 -14.11 12.72 2.54
N THR A 383 -15.38 12.41 2.25
CA THR A 383 -15.89 11.03 2.27
C THR A 383 -15.20 10.18 1.19
N LEU A 384 -15.00 10.72 0.00
CA LEU A 384 -14.21 10.03 -1.05
C LEU A 384 -12.75 9.88 -0.62
N ALA A 385 -12.16 10.92 -0.02
CA ALA A 385 -10.79 10.81 0.48
C ALA A 385 -10.64 9.69 1.52
N GLY A 386 -11.56 9.63 2.49
CA GLY A 386 -11.57 8.56 3.50
C GLY A 386 -11.79 7.17 2.91
N LEU A 387 -12.74 7.03 1.98
CA LEU A 387 -12.95 5.76 1.26
C LEU A 387 -11.69 5.33 0.50
N GLY A 388 -11.02 6.27 -0.16
CA GLY A 388 -9.79 6.01 -0.89
C GLY A 388 -8.68 5.46 0.00
N VAL A 389 -8.45 6.06 1.16
CA VAL A 389 -7.44 5.56 2.12
C VAL A 389 -7.78 4.16 2.65
N PHE A 390 -9.05 3.85 2.90
CA PHE A 390 -9.43 2.49 3.32
C PHE A 390 -9.20 1.46 2.21
N ILE A 391 -9.49 1.81 0.95
CA ILE A 391 -9.18 0.95 -0.20
C ILE A 391 -7.66 0.77 -0.34
N LEU A 392 -6.87 1.84 -0.17
CA LEU A 392 -5.41 1.76 -0.20
C LEU A 392 -4.85 0.87 0.90
N TRP A 393 -5.32 1.02 2.16
CA TRP A 393 -4.91 0.15 3.26
C TRP A 393 -5.27 -1.30 2.95
N PHE A 394 -6.48 -1.57 2.47
CA PHE A 394 -6.88 -2.92 2.08
C PHE A 394 -5.99 -3.50 0.98
N GLY A 395 -5.66 -2.72 -0.05
CA GLY A 395 -4.73 -3.13 -1.11
C GLY A 395 -3.30 -3.36 -0.61
N TRP A 396 -2.90 -2.70 0.47
CA TRP A 396 -1.58 -2.86 1.07
C TRP A 396 -1.33 -4.26 1.65
N TYR A 397 -2.39 -5.03 1.93
CA TYR A 397 -2.26 -6.46 2.28
C TYR A 397 -1.88 -7.33 1.08
N GLY A 398 -2.14 -6.89 -0.15
CA GLY A 398 -1.54 -7.47 -1.35
C GLY A 398 -0.12 -6.95 -1.59
N PHE A 399 0.14 -5.69 -1.24
CA PHE A 399 1.41 -5.03 -1.49
C PHE A 399 2.54 -5.58 -0.62
N ASN A 400 2.43 -5.43 0.71
CA ASN A 400 3.52 -5.79 1.63
C ASN A 400 3.59 -7.33 1.83
N PRO A 401 2.54 -8.02 2.32
CA PRO A 401 2.57 -9.49 2.43
C PRO A 401 2.83 -10.22 1.11
N GLY A 402 2.32 -9.71 -0.01
CA GLY A 402 2.56 -10.31 -1.33
C GLY A 402 4.03 -10.28 -1.76
N SER A 403 4.81 -9.32 -1.27
CA SER A 403 6.26 -9.25 -1.51
C SER A 403 7.07 -10.33 -0.77
N MET A 404 6.44 -11.22 -0.01
CA MET A 404 7.08 -12.45 0.48
C MET A 404 7.54 -13.33 -0.68
N LEU A 405 6.79 -13.34 -1.80
CA LEU A 405 7.10 -14.10 -3.02
C LEU A 405 7.38 -15.60 -2.78
N ALA A 406 6.82 -16.15 -1.71
CA ALA A 406 6.81 -17.56 -1.36
C ALA A 406 5.64 -17.81 -0.39
N PHE A 407 4.89 -18.89 -0.57
CA PHE A 407 3.65 -19.15 0.19
C PHE A 407 3.42 -20.64 0.51
N GLN A 408 4.44 -21.48 0.35
CA GLN A 408 4.31 -22.92 0.54
C GLN A 408 4.78 -23.37 1.93
N GLY A 409 5.90 -22.82 2.41
CA GLY A 409 6.51 -23.21 3.67
C GLY A 409 5.84 -22.55 4.87
N THR A 410 5.99 -23.18 6.04
CA THR A 410 5.55 -22.58 7.30
C THR A 410 6.24 -21.25 7.56
N GLY A 411 7.56 -21.17 7.30
CA GLY A 411 8.32 -19.93 7.43
C GLY A 411 7.86 -18.85 6.46
N ASP A 412 7.54 -19.22 5.22
CA ASP A 412 7.04 -18.28 4.21
C ASP A 412 5.70 -17.67 4.64
N MET A 413 4.79 -18.51 5.12
CA MET A 413 3.49 -18.08 5.62
C MET A 413 3.61 -17.24 6.89
N ASP A 414 4.50 -17.60 7.82
CA ASP A 414 4.75 -16.80 9.02
C ASP A 414 5.32 -15.42 8.65
N GLY A 415 6.25 -15.35 7.68
CA GLY A 415 6.79 -14.10 7.14
C GLY A 415 5.74 -13.21 6.47
N MET A 416 4.88 -13.79 5.62
CA MET A 416 3.76 -13.09 5.01
C MET A 416 2.81 -12.50 6.06
N LEU A 417 2.43 -13.28 7.07
CA LEU A 417 1.52 -12.84 8.13
C LEU A 417 2.16 -11.80 9.06
N HIS A 418 3.46 -11.92 9.32
CA HIS A 418 4.25 -10.93 10.03
C HIS A 418 4.23 -9.58 9.30
N CYS A 419 4.47 -9.58 7.98
CA CYS A 419 4.37 -8.39 7.14
C CYS A 419 2.97 -7.74 7.22
N ALA A 420 1.90 -8.55 7.29
CA ALA A 420 0.53 -8.04 7.42
C ALA A 420 0.30 -7.36 8.78
N LEU A 421 0.84 -7.93 9.86
CA LEU A 421 0.76 -7.38 11.21
C LEU A 421 1.52 -6.06 11.32
N THR A 422 2.80 -6.03 10.93
CA THR A 422 3.63 -4.82 10.99
C THR A 422 3.07 -3.70 10.13
N THR A 423 2.52 -4.03 8.95
CA THR A 423 1.80 -3.09 8.07
C THR A 423 0.63 -2.43 8.79
N THR A 424 -0.18 -3.23 9.49
CA THR A 424 -1.36 -2.74 10.22
C THR A 424 -0.98 -1.83 11.39
N LEU A 425 0.02 -2.25 12.16
CA LEU A 425 0.50 -1.51 13.33
C LEU A 425 1.10 -0.16 12.94
N ALA A 426 1.94 -0.12 11.89
CA ALA A 426 2.54 1.12 11.40
C ALA A 426 1.48 2.09 10.85
N ALA A 427 0.50 1.60 10.08
CA ALA A 427 -0.60 2.40 9.57
C ALA A 427 -1.43 3.04 10.70
N GLY A 428 -1.80 2.25 11.70
CA GLY A 428 -2.53 2.73 12.87
C GLY A 428 -1.73 3.77 13.68
N ALA A 429 -0.44 3.50 13.91
CA ALA A 429 0.44 4.41 14.64
C ALA A 429 0.65 5.74 13.90
N GLY A 430 0.85 5.71 12.58
CA GLY A 430 0.97 6.91 11.76
C GLY A 430 -0.31 7.75 11.75
N GLY A 431 -1.47 7.11 11.59
CA GLY A 431 -2.77 7.78 11.63
C GLY A 431 -3.06 8.46 12.97
N ILE A 432 -2.83 7.76 14.08
CA ILE A 432 -2.99 8.31 15.43
C ILE A 432 -2.02 9.48 15.63
N THR A 433 -0.75 9.30 15.28
CA THR A 433 0.28 10.32 15.50
C THR A 433 -0.02 11.60 14.74
N ALA A 434 -0.33 11.49 13.45
CA ALA A 434 -0.68 12.67 12.64
C ALA A 434 -1.95 13.36 13.15
N THR A 435 -2.95 12.59 13.59
CA THR A 435 -4.18 13.14 14.18
C THR A 435 -3.89 13.89 15.48
N LEU A 436 -3.11 13.31 16.39
CA LEU A 436 -2.79 13.93 17.68
C LEU A 436 -1.95 15.20 17.52
N ILE A 437 -0.91 15.16 16.70
CA ILE A 437 -0.04 16.32 16.48
C ILE A 437 -0.81 17.44 15.78
N SER A 438 -1.56 17.14 14.72
CA SER A 438 -2.39 18.16 14.05
C SER A 438 -3.45 18.74 14.98
N TRP A 439 -4.04 17.92 15.86
CA TRP A 439 -4.98 18.42 16.88
C TRP A 439 -4.30 19.36 17.87
N ILE A 440 -3.12 19.02 18.38
CA ILE A 440 -2.36 19.90 19.28
C ILE A 440 -2.02 21.23 18.60
N MET A 441 -1.60 21.18 17.33
CA MET A 441 -1.18 22.36 16.57
C MET A 441 -2.35 23.26 16.15
N PHE A 442 -3.48 22.68 15.75
CA PHE A 442 -4.59 23.40 15.09
C PHE A 442 -5.87 23.45 15.95
N GLY A 443 -5.86 22.87 17.14
CA GLY A 443 -6.94 22.91 18.12
C GLY A 443 -8.13 21.97 17.83
N LYS A 444 -8.15 21.29 16.68
CA LYS A 444 -9.19 20.32 16.29
C LYS A 444 -8.57 19.13 15.55
N PRO A 445 -9.14 17.92 15.67
CA PRO A 445 -8.67 16.77 14.90
C PRO A 445 -8.90 17.00 13.40
N ASP A 446 -7.82 16.96 12.62
CA ASP A 446 -7.86 17.11 11.17
C ASP A 446 -7.89 15.74 10.49
N LEU A 447 -9.00 15.41 9.83
CA LEU A 447 -9.15 14.13 9.15
C LEU A 447 -8.19 13.97 7.97
N SER A 448 -7.88 15.03 7.24
CA SER A 448 -6.92 14.95 6.12
C SER A 448 -5.51 14.58 6.60
N MET A 449 -5.10 15.13 7.75
CA MET A 449 -3.82 14.78 8.39
C MET A 449 -3.84 13.35 8.93
N GLY A 450 -4.92 12.92 9.56
CA GLY A 450 -5.07 11.53 10.01
C GLY A 450 -5.00 10.53 8.84
N LEU A 451 -5.71 10.82 7.74
CA LEU A 451 -5.71 10.01 6.52
C LEU A 451 -4.32 9.91 5.88
N ASN A 452 -3.62 11.04 5.73
CA ASN A 452 -2.24 11.03 5.22
C ASN A 452 -1.27 10.39 6.22
N GLY A 453 -1.51 10.46 7.53
CA GLY A 453 -0.74 9.74 8.55
C GLY A 453 -0.85 8.23 8.43
N ILE A 454 -2.05 7.71 8.13
CA ILE A 454 -2.26 6.28 7.83
C ILE A 454 -1.41 5.88 6.62
N LEU A 455 -1.51 6.64 5.52
CA LEU A 455 -0.74 6.37 4.30
C LEU A 455 0.78 6.48 4.54
N GLY A 456 1.21 7.47 5.32
CA GLY A 456 2.61 7.64 5.70
C GLY A 456 3.14 6.44 6.47
N GLY A 457 2.37 5.93 7.44
CA GLY A 457 2.72 4.71 8.18
C GLY A 457 2.83 3.47 7.28
N LEU A 458 1.87 3.31 6.35
CA LEU A 458 1.88 2.25 5.34
C LEU A 458 3.14 2.33 4.46
N VAL A 459 3.45 3.51 3.91
CA VAL A 459 4.66 3.72 3.10
C VAL A 459 5.94 3.51 3.90
N GLY A 460 5.98 3.99 5.14
CA GLY A 460 7.17 3.93 5.99
C GLY A 460 7.58 2.51 6.34
N ILE A 461 6.63 1.60 6.51
CA ILE A 461 6.93 0.20 6.84
C ILE A 461 7.19 -0.66 5.60
N THR A 462 6.82 -0.22 4.39
CA THR A 462 6.94 -1.00 3.14
C THR A 462 8.34 -1.60 2.90
N ALA A 463 9.43 -0.89 3.20
CA ALA A 463 10.79 -1.41 3.00
C ALA A 463 11.19 -2.47 4.03
N CYS A 464 10.54 -2.51 5.20
CA CYS A 464 11.02 -3.19 6.39
C CYS A 464 9.95 -3.96 7.18
N CYS A 465 8.80 -4.24 6.56
CA CYS A 465 7.69 -4.94 7.19
C CYS A 465 8.02 -6.41 7.53
N ASP A 466 9.04 -6.96 6.86
CA ASP A 466 9.59 -8.30 7.02
C ASP A 466 10.55 -8.43 8.21
N CYS A 467 11.29 -7.36 8.53
CA CYS A 467 12.43 -7.42 9.46
C CYS A 467 12.22 -6.61 10.76
N MET A 468 11.14 -5.84 10.87
CA MET A 468 10.80 -5.08 12.08
C MET A 468 9.94 -5.91 13.03
N SER A 469 10.23 -5.86 14.32
CA SER A 469 9.31 -6.34 15.37
C SER A 469 8.04 -5.47 15.44
N ASP A 470 7.00 -5.97 16.12
CA ASP A 470 5.75 -5.25 16.35
C ASP A 470 5.97 -3.84 16.90
N TRP A 471 6.82 -3.69 17.91
CA TRP A 471 7.11 -2.40 18.52
C TRP A 471 7.90 -1.47 17.59
N GLN A 472 8.84 -2.02 16.81
CA GLN A 472 9.58 -1.24 15.84
C GLN A 472 8.67 -0.76 14.71
N SER A 473 7.71 -1.57 14.25
CA SER A 473 6.74 -1.17 13.24
C SER A 473 5.86 0.01 13.71
N ILE A 474 5.48 0.03 15.00
CA ILE A 474 4.79 1.16 15.62
C ILE A 474 5.68 2.40 15.61
N ILE A 475 6.96 2.28 15.97
CA ILE A 475 7.92 3.41 15.93
C ILE A 475 8.05 3.97 14.51
N VAL A 476 8.18 3.09 13.50
CA VAL A 476 8.22 3.47 12.09
C VAL A 476 6.97 4.27 11.72
N GLY A 477 5.79 3.80 12.12
CA GLY A 477 4.52 4.50 11.91
C GLY A 477 4.44 5.87 12.61
N VAL A 478 4.85 5.96 13.88
CA VAL A 478 4.89 7.23 14.63
C VAL A 478 5.74 8.26 13.91
N VAL A 479 6.96 7.90 13.53
CA VAL A 479 7.87 8.82 12.83
C VAL A 479 7.30 9.22 11.47
N ALA A 480 6.71 8.29 10.72
CA ALA A 480 6.05 8.60 9.47
C ALA A 480 4.89 9.61 9.64
N GLY A 481 4.06 9.45 10.68
CA GLY A 481 2.98 10.40 10.99
C GLY A 481 3.50 11.82 11.28
N VAL A 482 4.64 11.95 11.96
CA VAL A 482 5.34 13.23 12.16
C VAL A 482 5.83 13.81 10.83
N LEU A 483 6.47 12.97 9.99
CA LEU A 483 7.05 13.37 8.72
C LEU A 483 6.02 13.86 7.72
N VAL A 484 4.81 13.29 7.70
CA VAL A 484 3.70 13.78 6.86
C VAL A 484 3.39 15.25 7.17
N ILE A 485 3.23 15.60 8.45
CA ILE A 485 2.91 16.98 8.86
C ILE A 485 4.09 17.90 8.54
N ALA A 486 5.31 17.49 8.89
CA ALA A 486 6.52 18.25 8.61
C ALA A 486 6.71 18.50 7.11
N GLY A 487 6.42 17.49 6.28
CA GLY A 487 6.48 17.57 4.83
C GLY A 487 5.48 18.56 4.25
N VAL A 488 4.22 18.53 4.69
CA VAL A 488 3.20 19.50 4.26
C VAL A 488 3.63 20.93 4.60
N MET A 489 4.11 21.16 5.82
CA MET A 489 4.61 22.48 6.25
C MET A 489 5.82 22.93 5.44
N LEU A 490 6.74 22.01 5.11
CA LEU A 490 7.92 22.29 4.30
C LEU A 490 7.52 22.69 2.87
N LEU A 491 6.63 21.95 2.22
CA LEU A 491 6.12 22.30 0.89
C LEU A 491 5.45 23.68 0.90
N ASP A 492 4.67 24.00 1.94
CA ASP A 492 4.07 25.32 2.09
C ASP A 492 5.08 26.44 2.24
N LYS A 493 6.14 26.21 3.02
CA LYS A 493 7.25 27.16 3.16
C LYS A 493 7.99 27.37 1.83
N LEU A 494 8.13 26.31 1.04
CA LEU A 494 8.76 26.35 -0.29
C LEU A 494 7.82 26.80 -1.41
N LYS A 495 6.53 27.03 -1.10
CA LYS A 495 5.46 27.38 -2.06
C LYS A 495 5.29 26.34 -3.18
N ILE A 496 5.48 25.07 -2.84
CA ILE A 496 5.24 23.94 -3.73
C ILE A 496 3.83 23.41 -3.42
N ASP A 497 2.94 23.47 -4.41
CA ASP A 497 1.57 23.01 -4.24
C ASP A 497 1.45 21.53 -4.64
N ASP A 498 1.32 20.70 -3.61
CA ASP A 498 0.93 19.30 -3.71
C ASP A 498 -0.50 19.15 -3.17
N PRO A 499 -1.51 18.97 -4.05
CA PRO A 499 -2.92 18.93 -3.68
C PRO A 499 -3.31 17.86 -2.66
N VAL A 500 -2.62 16.72 -2.65
CA VAL A 500 -3.00 15.57 -1.81
C VAL A 500 -2.00 15.29 -0.70
N GLY A 501 -0.81 15.89 -0.76
CA GLY A 501 0.31 15.56 0.13
C GLY A 501 1.03 14.29 -0.32
N ALA A 502 1.13 14.06 -1.63
CA ALA A 502 1.79 12.89 -2.21
C ALA A 502 3.28 12.82 -1.84
N TRP A 503 4.03 13.92 -1.91
CA TRP A 503 5.46 13.89 -1.55
C TRP A 503 5.72 13.66 -0.05
N PRO A 504 5.00 14.31 0.89
CA PRO A 504 5.13 13.97 2.31
C PRO A 504 4.85 12.50 2.61
N VAL A 505 3.81 11.92 2.01
CA VAL A 505 3.45 10.51 2.20
C VAL A 505 4.46 9.59 1.53
N HIS A 506 4.73 9.76 0.24
CA HIS A 506 5.51 8.79 -0.54
C HIS A 506 7.00 9.09 -0.56
N GLY A 507 7.38 10.36 -0.69
CA GLY A 507 8.78 10.79 -0.74
C GLY A 507 9.46 10.73 0.64
N LEU A 508 8.94 11.47 1.63
CA LEU A 508 9.57 11.53 2.96
C LEU A 508 9.42 10.22 3.74
N CYS A 509 8.21 9.64 3.80
CA CYS A 509 8.05 8.37 4.50
C CYS A 509 8.73 7.23 3.74
N GLY A 510 8.85 7.32 2.41
CA GLY A 510 9.61 6.38 1.60
C GLY A 510 11.11 6.37 1.94
N ILE A 511 11.71 7.57 2.08
CA ILE A 511 13.08 7.70 2.59
C ILE A 511 13.19 7.10 3.99
N TRP A 512 12.25 7.47 4.87
CA TRP A 512 12.27 7.02 6.26
C TRP A 512 12.24 5.49 6.38
N GLY A 513 11.41 4.80 5.60
CA GLY A 513 11.33 3.34 5.66
C GLY A 513 12.67 2.65 5.37
N CYS A 514 13.39 3.10 4.34
CA CYS A 514 14.71 2.56 4.05
C CYS A 514 15.75 2.96 5.11
N MET A 515 15.67 4.18 5.66
CA MET A 515 16.58 4.62 6.73
C MET A 515 16.34 3.85 8.04
N ALA A 516 15.09 3.48 8.33
CA ALA A 516 14.74 2.71 9.52
C ALA A 516 15.48 1.37 9.57
N ILE A 517 15.64 0.69 8.43
CA ILE A 517 16.47 -0.53 8.32
C ILE A 517 17.91 -0.28 8.73
N GLY A 518 18.47 0.87 8.36
CA GLY A 518 19.85 1.24 8.69
C GLY A 518 20.05 1.73 10.13
N ILE A 519 18.97 1.96 10.88
CA ILE A 519 19.00 2.61 12.20
C ILE A 519 18.50 1.68 13.31
N LEU A 520 17.39 0.99 13.09
CA LEU A 520 16.74 0.14 14.08
C LEU A 520 17.33 -1.29 14.04
N PRO A 521 17.55 -1.95 15.19
CA PRO A 521 18.07 -3.32 15.21
C PRO A 521 17.19 -4.29 14.42
N ASN A 522 17.78 -5.07 13.52
CA ASN A 522 17.07 -6.06 12.70
C ASN A 522 18.06 -7.09 12.15
N GLY A 523 17.54 -8.21 11.62
CA GLY A 523 18.35 -9.31 11.11
C GLY A 523 19.40 -8.89 10.07
N TYR A 524 19.05 -7.98 9.15
CA TYR A 524 19.97 -7.54 8.09
C TYR A 524 21.19 -6.73 8.58
N LEU A 525 21.05 -6.06 9.73
CA LEU A 525 22.18 -5.38 10.37
C LEU A 525 23.01 -6.35 11.20
N GLU A 526 22.37 -7.34 11.83
CA GLU A 526 23.02 -8.32 12.68
C GLU A 526 23.87 -9.31 11.89
N ASP A 527 23.38 -9.75 10.73
CA ASP A 527 24.12 -10.65 9.82
C ASP A 527 25.12 -9.92 8.91
N GLY A 528 25.08 -8.59 8.88
CA GLY A 528 25.96 -7.75 8.07
C GLY A 528 25.61 -7.71 6.58
N THR A 529 24.44 -8.21 6.17
CA THR A 529 23.95 -8.15 4.79
C THR A 529 23.71 -6.71 4.33
N THR A 530 23.41 -5.80 5.26
CA THR A 530 23.30 -4.37 4.97
C THR A 530 23.98 -3.48 6.00
N SER A 531 24.01 -2.18 5.72
CA SER A 531 24.52 -1.17 6.64
C SER A 531 23.76 0.14 6.45
N PHE A 532 23.84 1.04 7.44
CA PHE A 532 23.29 2.39 7.30
C PHE A 532 23.80 3.10 6.04
N ALA A 533 25.09 2.96 5.72
CA ALA A 533 25.68 3.58 4.54
C ALA A 533 25.10 3.00 3.24
N THR A 534 24.88 1.68 3.19
CA THR A 534 24.22 1.02 2.06
C THR A 534 22.80 1.51 1.88
N GLN A 535 22.00 1.56 2.96
CA GLN A 535 20.65 2.08 2.94
C GLN A 535 20.60 3.53 2.44
N LEU A 536 21.45 4.39 3.00
CA LEU A 536 21.54 5.80 2.59
C LEU A 536 21.87 5.96 1.11
N ILE A 537 22.87 5.24 0.61
CA ILE A 537 23.28 5.31 -0.80
C ILE A 537 22.16 4.83 -1.72
N GLY A 538 21.54 3.69 -1.42
CA GLY A 538 20.47 3.14 -2.25
C GLY A 538 19.23 4.04 -2.30
N THR A 539 18.79 4.53 -1.15
CA THR A 539 17.65 5.45 -1.06
C THR A 539 17.91 6.75 -1.83
N LEU A 540 19.08 7.37 -1.64
CA LEU A 540 19.43 8.60 -2.35
C LEU A 540 19.59 8.38 -3.86
N ALA A 541 20.14 7.24 -4.27
CA ALA A 541 20.28 6.91 -5.69
C ALA A 541 18.92 6.77 -6.38
N ILE A 542 17.98 6.01 -5.80
CA ILE A 542 16.65 5.79 -6.37
C ILE A 542 15.84 7.10 -6.37
N CYS A 543 15.79 7.82 -5.25
CA CYS A 543 15.06 9.09 -5.16
C CYS A 543 15.67 10.16 -6.07
N GLY A 544 17.00 10.23 -6.14
CA GLY A 544 17.73 11.16 -7.00
C GLY A 544 17.54 10.84 -8.48
N TRP A 545 17.58 9.57 -8.87
CA TRP A 545 17.29 9.10 -10.22
C TRP A 545 15.91 9.55 -10.68
N SER A 546 14.89 9.24 -9.88
CA SER A 546 13.51 9.65 -10.17
C SER A 546 13.39 11.17 -10.27
N PHE A 547 13.90 11.91 -9.28
CA PHE A 547 13.82 13.37 -9.27
C PHE A 547 14.47 13.99 -10.51
N VAL A 548 15.72 13.62 -10.83
CA VAL A 548 16.49 14.26 -11.91
C VAL A 548 15.90 13.94 -13.28
N THR A 549 15.56 12.67 -13.53
CA THR A 549 15.00 12.25 -14.82
C THR A 549 13.62 12.86 -15.05
N MET A 550 12.77 12.90 -14.02
CA MET A 550 11.44 13.49 -14.12
C MET A 550 11.50 15.02 -14.18
N LEU A 551 12.44 15.66 -13.49
CA LEU A 551 12.66 17.11 -13.62
C LEU A 551 13.01 17.47 -15.06
N ALA A 552 13.92 16.72 -15.69
CA ALA A 552 14.28 16.92 -17.09
C ALA A 552 13.07 16.73 -18.02
N LEU A 553 12.27 15.68 -17.80
CA LEU A 553 11.07 15.43 -18.59
C LEU A 553 10.03 16.54 -18.44
N PHE A 554 9.71 16.97 -17.22
CA PHE A 554 8.74 18.04 -17.00
C PHE A 554 9.21 19.38 -17.56
N ILE A 555 10.52 19.68 -17.54
CA ILE A 555 11.09 20.84 -18.22
C ILE A 555 10.86 20.74 -19.74
N ALA A 556 11.11 19.57 -20.34
CA ALA A 556 10.89 19.35 -21.77
C ALA A 556 9.40 19.51 -22.13
N LEU A 557 8.48 18.93 -21.35
CA LEU A 557 7.04 19.09 -21.54
C LEU A 557 6.58 20.54 -21.40
N LYS A 558 7.19 21.30 -20.47
CA LYS A 558 6.93 22.73 -20.31
C LYS A 558 7.40 23.52 -21.53
N ALA A 559 8.61 23.25 -22.02
CA ALA A 559 9.16 23.89 -23.22
C ALA A 559 8.32 23.59 -24.47
N ALA A 560 7.74 22.38 -24.56
CA ALA A 560 6.84 21.98 -25.63
C ALA A 560 5.40 22.54 -25.49
N GLY A 561 5.07 23.26 -24.40
CA GLY A 561 3.72 23.77 -24.15
C GLY A 561 2.69 22.69 -23.79
N LEU A 562 3.14 21.49 -23.42
CA LEU A 562 2.31 20.32 -23.12
C LEU A 562 2.06 20.10 -21.63
N LEU A 563 2.69 20.89 -20.75
CA LEU A 563 2.65 20.63 -19.30
C LEU A 563 1.40 21.16 -18.59
N ARG A 564 1.10 22.45 -18.69
CA ARG A 564 0.06 23.13 -17.90
C ARG A 564 -1.05 23.67 -18.78
N VAL A 565 -2.30 23.58 -18.32
CA VAL A 565 -3.47 24.20 -18.98
C VAL A 565 -3.41 25.73 -18.91
N SER A 566 -4.26 26.41 -19.68
CA SER A 566 -4.36 27.87 -19.60
C SER A 566 -4.95 28.31 -18.25
N ALA A 567 -4.74 29.57 -17.85
CA ALA A 567 -5.31 30.10 -16.62
C ALA A 567 -6.85 30.12 -16.64
N GLU A 568 -7.44 30.32 -17.83
CA GLU A 568 -8.89 30.24 -18.03
C GLU A 568 -9.41 28.83 -17.82
N ASP A 569 -8.75 27.83 -18.42
CA ASP A 569 -9.11 26.41 -18.28
C ASP A 569 -8.96 25.93 -16.83
N GLU A 570 -7.88 26.34 -16.15
CA GLU A 570 -7.67 26.00 -14.74
C GLU A 570 -8.77 26.59 -13.85
N GLN A 571 -9.21 27.82 -14.12
CA GLN A 571 -10.31 28.45 -13.39
C GLN A 571 -11.66 27.80 -13.69
N LYS A 572 -11.92 27.46 -14.96
CA LYS A 572 -13.13 26.76 -15.41
C LYS A 572 -13.24 25.34 -14.85
N GLY A 573 -12.12 24.64 -14.74
CA GLY A 573 -12.02 23.25 -14.29
C GLY A 573 -11.78 22.29 -15.45
N LEU A 574 -10.88 21.33 -15.21
CA LEU A 574 -10.38 20.41 -16.23
C LEU A 574 -11.43 19.42 -16.71
N ASP A 575 -12.48 19.19 -15.91
CA ASP A 575 -13.63 18.37 -16.33
C ASP A 575 -14.30 18.96 -17.58
N ILE A 576 -14.49 20.28 -17.61
CA ILE A 576 -15.07 20.94 -18.78
C ILE A 576 -14.03 21.21 -19.85
N SER A 577 -12.86 21.74 -19.51
CA SER A 577 -11.90 22.19 -20.51
C SER A 577 -11.23 21.05 -21.28
N GLU A 578 -10.94 19.92 -20.62
CA GLU A 578 -10.26 18.78 -21.24
C GLU A 578 -11.21 17.63 -21.59
N HIS A 579 -12.32 17.46 -20.85
CA HIS A 579 -13.23 16.31 -21.02
C HIS A 579 -14.64 16.67 -21.51
N GLY A 580 -15.04 17.94 -21.47
CA GLY A 580 -16.35 18.38 -21.94
C GLY A 580 -17.54 17.81 -21.14
N MET A 581 -17.30 17.29 -19.93
CA MET A 581 -18.32 16.65 -19.08
C MET A 581 -18.09 16.96 -17.60
N GLN A 582 -19.09 16.75 -16.74
CA GLN A 582 -18.97 16.95 -15.29
C GLN A 582 -19.24 15.64 -14.56
N ALA A 583 -18.57 15.43 -13.42
CA ALA A 583 -18.76 14.23 -12.60
C ALA A 583 -20.11 14.24 -11.86
N TYR A 584 -20.59 15.41 -11.48
CA TYR A 584 -21.80 15.60 -10.68
C TYR A 584 -22.86 16.31 -11.49
N SER A 585 -24.12 15.85 -11.40
CA SER A 585 -25.24 16.62 -11.93
C SER A 585 -25.44 17.88 -11.08
N THR A 586 -25.73 19.00 -11.73
CA THR A 586 -26.23 20.19 -11.06
C THR A 586 -27.64 19.88 -10.56
N HIS A 587 -27.80 19.63 -9.26
CA HIS A 587 -29.11 19.59 -8.61
C HIS A 587 -29.42 20.92 -7.92
#